data_AF-A0A1W2F2X9-F1
#
_entry.id   AF-A0A1W2F2X9-F1
#
_cell.length_a   1.000
_cell.length_b   1.000
_cell.length_c   1.000
_cell.angle_alpha   90.00
_cell.angle_beta   90.00
_cell.angle_gamma   90.00
#
_symmetry.space_group_name_H-M   'P 1'
#
loop_
_entity.id
_entity.type
_entity.pdbx_description
1 polymer ?
#
loop_
_entity_poly.entity_id
_entity_poly.type
_entity_poly.pdbx_seq_one_letter_code
_entity_poly.pdbx_strand_id
1 'polypeptide(L)'
;TVTSGDLNGTDAGNYTLTATTTADITAKTITVSGLTAGSRVYDGTKAAAVSGTLDGVIGGDTVTLSSGTFDTKNAGTGKMVTVTSGDLNGTDAGNYVLTTATTKADITRASLNVTANNASRYAGQANPAFTASYSGLVNGDTAASLSGGLTFSTVATTGCPAGSYAITLTGTLASPNYTINYVNGVLTVQRHAGATDPAYIGAVINADYTAAGLLGSGRRYGHSYDGLVLTSGYSAHTSGGDLVLTVVSPGVNTGGYLSATMFDSSGQTDN
;
A
#
# COMPACT_ATOMS: atom_id res chain seq x y z
N THR A 1 -48.05 33.93 28.48
CA THR A 1 -47.81 34.50 29.83
C THR A 1 -49.16 34.73 30.48
N VAL A 2 -49.43 34.13 31.64
CA VAL A 2 -50.53 34.61 32.48
C VAL A 2 -50.00 35.88 33.13
N THR A 3 -50.36 37.04 32.61
CA THR A 3 -50.05 38.32 33.25
C THR A 3 -50.96 38.50 34.45
N SER A 4 -50.43 39.01 35.57
CA SER A 4 -51.11 39.15 36.87
C SER A 4 -52.36 40.06 36.90
N GLY A 5 -52.92 40.42 35.74
CA GLY A 5 -54.08 41.29 35.58
C GLY A 5 -55.44 40.57 35.56
N ASP A 6 -55.47 39.24 35.69
CA ASP A 6 -56.71 38.44 35.53
C ASP A 6 -57.54 38.31 36.82
N LEU A 7 -57.06 38.84 37.96
CA LEU A 7 -57.85 38.85 39.19
C LEU A 7 -58.88 39.99 39.13
N ASN A 8 -60.17 39.64 39.00
CA ASN A 8 -61.28 40.58 39.02
C ASN A 8 -62.15 40.42 40.30
N GLY A 9 -62.94 41.44 40.62
CA GLY A 9 -63.81 41.48 41.81
C GLY A 9 -63.34 42.45 42.90
N THR A 10 -64.23 42.76 43.85
CA THR A 10 -64.00 43.76 44.91
C THR A 10 -62.80 43.45 45.80
N ASP A 11 -62.47 42.17 45.94
CA ASP A 11 -61.42 41.70 46.84
C ASP A 11 -60.16 41.23 46.08
N ALA A 12 -60.04 41.50 44.77
CA ALA A 12 -58.91 41.06 43.95
C ALA A 12 -57.54 41.49 44.51
N GLY A 13 -57.46 42.64 45.19
CA GLY A 13 -56.26 43.13 45.87
C GLY A 13 -55.82 42.33 47.10
N ASN A 14 -56.67 41.42 47.60
CA ASN A 14 -56.37 40.56 48.75
C ASN A 14 -55.66 39.25 48.34
N TYR A 15 -55.45 39.01 47.04
CA TYR A 15 -54.87 37.77 46.53
C TYR A 15 -53.62 38.02 45.69
N THR A 16 -52.70 37.07 45.73
CA THR A 16 -51.52 37.04 44.85
C THR A 16 -51.66 35.84 43.92
N LEU A 17 -51.78 36.08 42.60
CA LEU A 17 -51.85 35.01 41.60
C LEU A 17 -50.44 34.64 41.13
N THR A 18 -49.96 33.47 41.55
CA THR A 18 -48.74 32.88 41.01
C THR A 18 -49.13 31.74 40.06
N ALA A 19 -49.14 32.01 38.76
CA ALA A 19 -49.44 31.03 37.72
C ALA A 19 -48.30 30.94 36.71
N THR A 20 -47.63 29.79 36.65
CA THR A 20 -46.69 29.44 35.57
C THR A 20 -47.37 28.42 34.67
N THR A 21 -47.31 28.62 33.37
CA THR A 21 -47.75 27.63 32.37
C THR A 21 -46.61 27.35 31.40
N THR A 22 -46.54 26.12 30.93
CA THR A 22 -45.66 25.69 29.85
C THR A 22 -46.50 25.34 28.64
N ALA A 23 -45.95 25.55 27.44
CA ALA A 23 -46.55 25.09 26.21
C ALA A 23 -45.49 24.30 25.43
N ASP A 24 -45.92 23.20 24.83
CA ASP A 24 -45.09 22.45 23.91
C ASP A 24 -45.22 23.05 22.50
N ILE A 25 -44.09 23.22 21.82
CA ILE A 25 -44.05 23.62 20.42
C ILE A 25 -43.53 22.43 19.63
N THR A 26 -44.36 21.94 18.71
CA THR A 26 -43.95 20.87 17.80
C THR A 26 -43.18 21.45 16.62
N ALA A 27 -42.12 20.76 16.21
CA ALA A 27 -41.38 21.11 15.01
C ALA A 27 -42.28 20.99 13.77
N LYS A 28 -42.14 21.93 12.84
CA LYS A 28 -43.00 22.01 11.65
C LYS A 28 -42.56 21.01 10.59
N THR A 29 -43.50 20.21 10.08
CA THR A 29 -43.21 19.30 8.97
C THR A 29 -42.99 20.06 7.66
N ILE A 30 -41.90 19.74 6.96
CA ILE A 30 -41.56 20.22 5.63
C ILE A 30 -41.30 19.07 4.66
N THR A 31 -41.27 19.37 3.37
CA THR A 31 -40.96 18.41 2.30
C THR A 31 -39.79 18.92 1.44
N VAL A 32 -39.28 18.08 0.56
CA VAL A 32 -38.30 18.47 -0.46
C VAL A 32 -38.85 18.20 -1.85
N SER A 33 -38.75 19.17 -2.75
CA SER A 33 -39.05 19.04 -4.17
C SER A 33 -37.76 19.09 -5.00
N GLY A 34 -37.75 18.40 -6.14
CA GLY A 34 -36.60 18.38 -7.05
C GLY A 34 -35.33 17.75 -6.47
N LEU A 35 -35.47 16.80 -5.54
CA LEU A 35 -34.32 16.15 -4.89
C LEU A 35 -33.43 15.41 -5.91
N THR A 36 -32.18 15.83 -6.00
CA THR A 36 -31.13 15.16 -6.78
C THR A 36 -29.96 14.77 -5.90
N ALA A 37 -29.20 13.76 -6.31
CA ALA A 37 -27.96 13.36 -5.67
C ALA A 37 -26.84 13.28 -6.69
N GLY A 38 -25.65 13.71 -6.29
CA GLY A 38 -24.44 13.60 -7.12
C GLY A 38 -23.88 12.18 -7.10
N SER A 39 -23.63 11.62 -8.29
CA SER A 39 -22.80 10.42 -8.43
C SER A 39 -21.35 10.71 -8.03
N ARG A 40 -20.65 9.69 -7.53
CA ARG A 40 -19.25 9.85 -7.09
C ARG A 40 -18.41 8.60 -7.30
N VAL A 41 -17.10 8.75 -7.16
CA VAL A 41 -16.17 7.63 -7.06
C VAL A 41 -16.21 7.06 -5.64
N TYR A 42 -16.01 5.75 -5.50
CA TYR A 42 -15.89 5.09 -4.20
C TYR A 42 -14.79 5.75 -3.36
N ASP A 43 -15.18 6.24 -2.19
CA ASP A 43 -14.32 6.89 -1.20
C ASP A 43 -14.38 6.17 0.17
N GLY A 44 -15.06 5.02 0.23
CA GLY A 44 -15.25 4.26 1.47
C GLY A 44 -16.28 4.82 2.46
N THR A 45 -17.00 5.90 2.12
CA THR A 45 -18.04 6.51 2.97
C THR A 45 -19.45 6.22 2.44
N LYS A 46 -20.48 6.61 3.18
CA LYS A 46 -21.88 6.64 2.71
C LYS A 46 -22.37 8.04 2.37
N ALA A 47 -21.51 9.06 2.45
CA ALA A 47 -21.94 10.44 2.23
C ALA A 47 -22.41 10.65 0.78
N ALA A 48 -23.52 11.37 0.63
CA ALA A 48 -24.04 11.83 -0.64
C ALA A 48 -24.16 13.36 -0.62
N ALA A 49 -23.68 14.01 -1.67
CA ALA A 49 -24.02 15.39 -1.93
C ALA A 49 -25.40 15.41 -2.59
N VAL A 50 -26.31 16.21 -2.05
CA VAL A 50 -27.69 16.34 -2.56
C VAL A 50 -28.03 17.79 -2.80
N SER A 51 -29.06 18.02 -3.61
CA SER A 51 -29.67 19.33 -3.78
C SER A 51 -31.17 19.18 -3.99
N GLY A 52 -31.92 20.21 -3.66
CA GLY A 52 -33.38 20.26 -3.79
C GLY A 52 -33.92 21.54 -3.15
N THR A 53 -35.22 21.77 -3.29
CA THR A 53 -35.90 22.90 -2.67
C THR A 53 -36.67 22.42 -1.45
N LEU A 54 -36.44 23.03 -0.29
CA LEU A 54 -37.23 22.77 0.91
C LEU A 54 -38.55 23.54 0.84
N ASP A 55 -39.65 22.82 0.88
CA ASP A 55 -41.00 23.37 0.82
C ASP A 55 -41.61 23.47 2.22
N GLY A 56 -42.11 24.66 2.56
CA GLY A 56 -42.77 24.93 3.84
C GLY A 56 -41.90 25.60 4.90
N VAL A 57 -40.64 25.93 4.58
CA VAL A 57 -39.80 26.81 5.42
C VAL A 57 -40.46 28.17 5.58
N ILE A 58 -40.49 28.70 6.81
CA ILE A 58 -41.09 30.00 7.12
C ILE A 58 -40.11 31.11 6.71
N GLY A 59 -40.62 32.19 6.11
CA GLY A 59 -39.80 33.33 5.71
C GLY A 59 -39.07 33.95 6.91
N GLY A 60 -37.74 34.07 6.80
CA GLY A 60 -36.87 34.54 7.87
C GLY A 60 -36.01 33.43 8.51
N ASP A 61 -36.41 32.17 8.37
CA ASP A 61 -35.67 31.04 8.92
C ASP A 61 -34.55 30.59 7.98
N THR A 62 -33.43 30.17 8.56
CA THR A 62 -32.29 29.60 7.83
C THR A 62 -32.30 28.08 7.95
N VAL A 63 -32.79 27.41 6.90
CA VAL A 63 -32.82 25.95 6.77
C VAL A 63 -32.34 25.54 5.38
N THR A 64 -31.43 24.58 5.32
CA THR A 64 -30.78 24.14 4.08
C THR A 64 -30.63 22.62 4.04
N LEU A 65 -30.47 22.07 2.83
CA LEU A 65 -30.24 20.65 2.57
C LEU A 65 -29.10 20.51 1.56
N SER A 66 -28.00 19.89 1.95
CA SER A 66 -26.82 19.68 1.08
C SER A 66 -26.19 18.30 1.20
N SER A 67 -26.55 17.55 2.25
CA SER A 67 -26.08 16.20 2.51
C SER A 67 -27.23 15.20 2.49
N GLY A 68 -26.89 13.96 2.17
CA GLY A 68 -27.73 12.78 2.36
C GLY A 68 -26.85 11.56 2.53
N THR A 69 -27.48 10.39 2.58
CA THR A 69 -26.77 9.12 2.84
C THR A 69 -27.12 8.07 1.79
N PHE A 70 -26.10 7.50 1.15
CA PHE A 70 -26.24 6.28 0.35
C PHE A 70 -26.60 5.09 1.24
N ASP A 71 -27.47 4.21 0.75
CA ASP A 71 -27.84 2.95 1.40
C ASP A 71 -26.61 2.11 1.84
N THR A 72 -25.63 1.98 0.95
CA THR A 72 -24.35 1.31 1.20
C THR A 72 -23.18 2.12 0.66
N LYS A 73 -21.99 1.90 1.23
CA LYS A 73 -20.76 2.53 0.75
C LYS A 73 -20.25 1.95 -0.57
N ASN A 74 -20.78 0.80 -1.01
CA ASN A 74 -20.20 0.02 -2.09
C ASN A 74 -20.55 0.59 -3.46
N ALA A 75 -19.64 0.42 -4.42
CA ALA A 75 -19.85 0.82 -5.80
C ALA A 75 -21.04 0.09 -6.43
N GLY A 76 -21.76 0.79 -7.30
CA GLY A 76 -22.91 0.30 -8.04
C GLY A 76 -23.70 1.43 -8.68
N THR A 77 -24.61 1.08 -9.58
CA THR A 77 -25.49 2.03 -10.26
C THR A 77 -26.84 2.14 -9.57
N GLY A 78 -27.51 3.28 -9.69
CA GLY A 78 -28.84 3.52 -9.15
C GLY A 78 -28.95 3.33 -7.64
N LYS A 79 -27.87 3.61 -6.90
CA LYS A 79 -27.80 3.48 -5.44
C LYS A 79 -28.77 4.47 -4.81
N MET A 80 -29.53 4.01 -3.84
CA MET A 80 -30.51 4.85 -3.15
C MET A 80 -29.81 5.83 -2.23
N VAL A 81 -30.20 7.10 -2.33
CA VAL A 81 -29.80 8.18 -1.42
C VAL A 81 -31.02 8.62 -0.64
N THR A 82 -30.89 8.69 0.68
CA THR A 82 -31.95 9.10 1.60
C THR A 82 -31.57 10.41 2.27
N VAL A 83 -32.56 11.30 2.42
CA VAL A 83 -32.48 12.51 3.24
C VAL A 83 -33.57 12.49 4.32
N THR A 84 -33.20 12.91 5.51
CA THR A 84 -34.03 12.92 6.72
C THR A 84 -33.88 14.26 7.46
N SER A 85 -34.60 14.46 8.56
CA SER A 85 -34.45 15.68 9.39
C SER A 85 -33.02 15.88 9.89
N GLY A 86 -32.24 14.80 10.09
CA GLY A 86 -30.85 14.88 10.52
C GLY A 86 -29.90 15.44 9.45
N ASP A 87 -30.35 15.53 8.20
CA ASP A 87 -29.58 16.09 7.09
C ASP A 87 -29.88 17.59 6.86
N LEU A 88 -30.84 18.15 7.60
CA LEU A 88 -31.11 19.59 7.59
C LEU A 88 -29.98 20.34 8.28
N ASN A 89 -29.60 21.48 7.71
CA ASN A 89 -28.57 22.37 8.22
C ASN A 89 -29.12 23.80 8.36
N GLY A 90 -28.44 24.65 9.12
CA GLY A 90 -28.84 26.04 9.37
C GLY A 90 -29.25 26.27 10.82
N THR A 91 -29.33 27.54 11.24
CA THR A 91 -29.60 27.94 12.62
C THR A 91 -30.97 27.49 13.11
N ASP A 92 -31.93 27.38 12.19
CA ASP A 92 -33.32 27.10 12.52
C ASP A 92 -33.73 25.67 12.18
N ALA A 93 -32.80 24.82 11.73
CA ALA A 93 -33.09 23.45 11.27
C ALA A 93 -33.80 22.59 12.34
N GLY A 94 -33.48 22.79 13.63
CA GLY A 94 -34.14 22.09 14.74
C GLY A 94 -35.63 22.38 14.91
N ASN A 95 -36.14 23.46 14.29
CA ASN A 95 -37.56 23.82 14.32
C ASN A 95 -38.40 23.02 13.31
N TYR A 96 -37.77 22.13 12.53
CA TYR A 96 -38.39 21.45 11.40
C TYR A 96 -38.21 19.94 11.46
N VAL A 97 -39.21 19.24 10.91
CA VAL A 97 -39.16 17.80 10.62
C VAL A 97 -39.26 17.62 9.11
N LEU A 98 -38.24 17.01 8.50
CA LEU A 98 -38.30 16.68 7.08
C LEU A 98 -39.07 15.38 6.89
N THR A 99 -40.05 15.39 5.98
CA THR A 99 -40.61 14.15 5.45
C THR A 99 -39.53 13.43 4.65
N THR A 100 -39.12 12.26 5.11
CA THR A 100 -38.06 11.46 4.46
C THR A 100 -38.28 11.36 2.97
N ALA A 101 -37.25 11.70 2.21
CA ALA A 101 -37.27 11.63 0.75
C ALA A 101 -36.08 10.82 0.25
N THR A 102 -36.23 10.24 -0.94
CA THR A 102 -35.20 9.43 -1.56
C THR A 102 -35.00 9.81 -3.02
N THR A 103 -33.79 9.59 -3.50
CA THR A 103 -33.41 9.71 -4.90
C THR A 103 -32.35 8.66 -5.23
N LYS A 104 -31.79 8.67 -6.44
CA LYS A 104 -30.76 7.73 -6.86
C LYS A 104 -29.54 8.45 -7.42
N ALA A 105 -28.36 7.87 -7.18
CA ALA A 105 -27.10 8.26 -7.78
C ALA A 105 -26.18 7.05 -7.91
N ASP A 106 -25.11 7.18 -8.69
CA ASP A 106 -24.15 6.10 -8.89
C ASP A 106 -22.94 6.26 -7.97
N ILE A 107 -22.37 5.13 -7.53
CA ILE A 107 -21.03 5.06 -6.97
C ILE A 107 -20.16 4.27 -7.94
N THR A 108 -19.27 4.95 -8.66
CA THR A 108 -18.33 4.28 -9.57
C THR A 108 -17.15 3.69 -8.78
N ARG A 109 -16.58 2.59 -9.25
CA ARG A 109 -15.40 1.99 -8.62
C ARG A 109 -14.21 2.95 -8.64
N ALA A 110 -13.42 2.95 -7.56
CA ALA A 110 -12.14 3.65 -7.52
C ALA A 110 -11.06 2.88 -8.27
N SER A 111 -10.04 3.56 -8.78
CA SER A 111 -8.88 2.89 -9.39
C SER A 111 -7.90 2.42 -8.32
N LEU A 112 -7.44 1.16 -8.41
CA LEU A 112 -6.42 0.60 -7.55
C LEU A 112 -5.27 0.06 -8.39
N ASN A 113 -4.09 0.65 -8.26
CA ASN A 113 -2.87 0.14 -8.91
C ASN A 113 -2.14 -0.78 -7.94
N VAL A 114 -1.92 -2.02 -8.37
CA VAL A 114 -1.12 -3.03 -7.66
C VAL A 114 0.17 -3.24 -8.44
N THR A 115 1.28 -2.85 -7.84
CA THR A 115 2.59 -2.79 -8.51
C THR A 115 3.51 -3.81 -7.92
N ALA A 116 4.10 -4.70 -8.73
CA ALA A 116 5.20 -5.54 -8.27
C ALA A 116 6.39 -4.65 -7.92
N ASN A 117 6.88 -4.78 -6.69
CA ASN A 117 8.04 -4.03 -6.24
C ASN A 117 9.28 -4.54 -6.99
N ASN A 118 10.13 -3.60 -7.38
CA ASN A 118 11.42 -3.97 -7.96
C ASN A 118 12.25 -4.75 -6.93
N ALA A 119 13.07 -5.65 -7.44
CA ALA A 119 13.94 -6.48 -6.62
C ALA A 119 15.33 -6.58 -7.27
N SER A 120 16.30 -7.04 -6.49
CA SER A 120 17.66 -7.28 -6.98
C SER A 120 18.26 -8.53 -6.35
N ARG A 121 19.20 -9.14 -7.09
CA ARG A 121 20.08 -10.20 -6.60
C ARG A 121 21.37 -10.24 -7.40
N TYR A 122 22.38 -10.97 -6.94
CA TYR A 122 23.53 -11.29 -7.77
C TYR A 122 23.26 -12.52 -8.67
N ALA A 123 24.01 -12.64 -9.77
CA ALA A 123 23.96 -13.81 -10.65
C ALA A 123 24.22 -15.11 -9.87
N GLY A 124 23.68 -16.25 -10.27
CA GLY A 124 23.84 -17.51 -9.54
C GLY A 124 22.96 -17.65 -8.28
N GLN A 125 22.47 -16.55 -7.70
CA GLN A 125 21.55 -16.60 -6.56
C GLN A 125 20.11 -16.93 -6.99
N ALA A 126 19.35 -17.54 -6.08
CA ALA A 126 17.91 -17.73 -6.25
C ALA A 126 17.18 -16.39 -6.33
N ASN A 127 16.05 -16.35 -7.04
CA ASN A 127 15.20 -15.16 -7.05
C ASN A 127 14.68 -14.89 -5.63
N PRO A 128 14.68 -13.62 -5.18
CA PRO A 128 14.05 -13.28 -3.90
C PRO A 128 12.54 -13.50 -3.98
N ALA A 129 11.89 -13.56 -2.82
CA ALA A 129 10.44 -13.48 -2.78
C ALA A 129 9.99 -12.11 -3.31
N PHE A 130 9.14 -12.11 -4.33
CA PHE A 130 8.58 -10.88 -4.88
C PHE A 130 7.44 -10.36 -3.99
N THR A 131 7.30 -9.05 -3.94
CA THR A 131 6.28 -8.35 -3.16
C THR A 131 5.56 -7.33 -4.04
N ALA A 132 4.43 -6.81 -3.57
CA ALA A 132 3.70 -5.75 -4.25
C ALA A 132 3.40 -4.57 -3.32
N SER A 133 3.21 -3.41 -3.93
CA SER A 133 2.68 -2.20 -3.31
C SER A 133 1.32 -1.85 -3.91
N TYR A 134 0.49 -1.18 -3.11
CA TYR A 134 -0.88 -0.80 -3.47
C TYR A 134 -1.02 0.71 -3.39
N SER A 135 -1.61 1.32 -4.42
CA SER A 135 -1.91 2.76 -4.43
C SER A 135 -3.33 3.01 -4.95
N GLY A 136 -4.06 3.89 -4.26
CA GLY A 136 -5.46 4.21 -4.55
C GLY A 136 -6.48 3.60 -3.58
N LEU A 137 -6.05 2.84 -2.58
CA LEU A 137 -6.91 2.45 -1.46
C LEU A 137 -7.36 3.69 -0.67
N VAL A 138 -8.62 3.73 -0.26
CA VAL A 138 -9.26 4.88 0.41
C VAL A 138 -9.80 4.53 1.79
N ASN A 139 -9.91 5.53 2.66
CA ASN A 139 -10.60 5.44 3.95
C ASN A 139 -10.19 4.24 4.82
N GLY A 140 -8.89 3.97 4.91
CA GLY A 140 -8.35 2.89 5.72
C GLY A 140 -8.51 1.49 5.12
N ASP A 141 -9.01 1.35 3.89
CA ASP A 141 -8.96 0.09 3.16
C ASP A 141 -7.48 -0.35 3.02
N THR A 142 -7.24 -1.65 3.16
CA THR A 142 -5.90 -2.26 3.05
C THR A 142 -5.92 -3.39 2.02
N ALA A 143 -4.77 -4.01 1.77
CA ALA A 143 -4.71 -5.22 0.93
C ALA A 143 -5.63 -6.35 1.47
N ALA A 144 -5.90 -6.38 2.78
CA ALA A 144 -6.82 -7.33 3.39
C ALA A 144 -8.31 -7.07 3.06
N SER A 145 -8.64 -5.88 2.52
CA SER A 145 -9.99 -5.55 2.03
C SER A 145 -10.29 -6.18 0.67
N LEU A 146 -9.31 -6.84 0.04
CA LEU A 146 -9.42 -7.49 -1.27
C LEU A 146 -9.53 -9.00 -1.08
N SER A 147 -10.17 -9.68 -2.02
CA SER A 147 -10.16 -11.14 -2.12
C SER A 147 -9.32 -11.61 -3.29
N GLY A 148 -8.98 -12.90 -3.34
CA GLY A 148 -8.14 -13.48 -4.39
C GLY A 148 -6.64 -13.45 -4.04
N GLY A 149 -5.79 -13.65 -5.04
CA GLY A 149 -4.34 -13.74 -4.84
C GLY A 149 -3.53 -13.05 -5.93
N LEU A 150 -2.27 -12.78 -5.60
CA LEU A 150 -1.26 -12.31 -6.54
C LEU A 150 -0.43 -13.48 -7.05
N THR A 151 -0.07 -13.42 -8.33
CA THR A 151 0.85 -14.34 -8.99
C THR A 151 1.99 -13.53 -9.58
N PHE A 152 3.20 -13.78 -9.10
CA PHE A 152 4.42 -13.20 -9.64
C PHE A 152 5.12 -14.21 -10.53
N SER A 153 5.64 -13.77 -11.67
CA SER A 153 6.45 -14.59 -12.57
C SER A 153 7.62 -13.81 -13.13
N THR A 154 8.73 -14.48 -13.41
CA THR A 154 9.86 -13.92 -14.14
C THR A 154 10.53 -15.02 -14.95
N VAL A 155 11.15 -14.65 -16.07
CA VAL A 155 11.97 -15.56 -16.88
C VAL A 155 13.39 -15.73 -16.32
N ALA A 156 13.80 -14.89 -15.37
CA ALA A 156 15.11 -14.97 -14.74
C ALA A 156 15.23 -16.25 -13.90
N THR A 157 16.21 -17.08 -14.21
CA THR A 157 16.59 -18.27 -13.43
C THR A 157 17.89 -18.03 -12.68
N THR A 158 18.27 -18.90 -11.75
CA THR A 158 19.57 -18.81 -11.04
C THR A 158 20.76 -18.66 -11.99
N GLY A 159 20.74 -19.37 -13.13
CA GLY A 159 21.78 -19.34 -14.15
C GLY A 159 21.69 -18.21 -15.18
N CYS A 160 20.72 -17.29 -15.08
CA CYS A 160 20.63 -16.20 -16.03
C CYS A 160 21.82 -15.21 -15.87
N PRO A 161 22.30 -14.60 -16.96
CA PRO A 161 23.29 -13.54 -16.88
C PRO A 161 22.83 -12.33 -16.06
N ALA A 162 23.76 -11.43 -15.75
CA ALA A 162 23.41 -10.12 -15.22
C ALA A 162 22.59 -9.33 -16.26
N GLY A 163 21.58 -8.61 -15.79
CA GLY A 163 20.63 -7.91 -16.65
C GLY A 163 19.37 -7.48 -15.92
N SER A 164 18.44 -6.90 -16.68
CA SER A 164 17.12 -6.49 -16.21
C SER A 164 16.06 -7.46 -16.73
N TYR A 165 15.23 -7.97 -15.82
CA TYR A 165 14.19 -8.94 -16.14
C TYR A 165 12.86 -8.45 -15.58
N ALA A 166 11.78 -8.61 -16.35
CA ALA A 166 10.45 -8.27 -15.87
C ALA A 166 10.05 -9.18 -14.70
N ILE A 167 9.46 -8.59 -13.67
CA ILE A 167 8.62 -9.26 -12.69
C ILE A 167 7.19 -9.03 -13.15
N THR A 168 6.64 -10.00 -13.87
CA THR A 168 5.26 -9.96 -14.35
C THR A 168 4.32 -10.19 -13.17
N LEU A 169 3.44 -9.22 -12.92
CA LEU A 169 2.42 -9.32 -11.90
C LEU A 169 1.07 -9.57 -12.55
N THR A 170 0.45 -10.68 -12.18
CA THR A 170 -0.95 -10.97 -12.49
C THR A 170 -1.65 -11.44 -11.23
N GLY A 171 -2.94 -11.74 -11.33
CA GLY A 171 -3.65 -12.27 -10.18
C GLY A 171 -5.13 -12.40 -10.40
N THR A 172 -5.78 -12.89 -9.35
CA THR A 172 -7.24 -13.02 -9.25
C THR A 172 -7.81 -12.04 -8.23
N LEU A 173 -7.06 -10.99 -7.85
CA LEU A 173 -7.57 -10.01 -6.91
C LEU A 173 -8.89 -9.43 -7.42
N ALA A 174 -9.85 -9.34 -6.50
CA ALA A 174 -11.19 -8.86 -6.78
C ALA A 174 -11.65 -7.90 -5.69
N SER A 175 -12.45 -6.92 -6.10
CA SER A 175 -13.18 -6.04 -5.20
C SER A 175 -14.46 -5.57 -5.87
N PRO A 176 -15.59 -5.48 -5.13
CA PRO A 176 -16.77 -4.80 -5.66
C PRO A 176 -16.54 -3.30 -5.86
N ASN A 177 -15.55 -2.71 -5.18
CA ASN A 177 -15.39 -1.25 -5.04
C ASN A 177 -14.21 -0.67 -5.83
N TYR A 178 -13.29 -1.51 -6.28
CA TYR A 178 -12.10 -1.08 -7.03
C TYR A 178 -12.01 -1.72 -8.40
N THR A 179 -11.58 -0.93 -9.38
CA THR A 179 -11.05 -1.42 -10.65
C THR A 179 -9.55 -1.62 -10.46
N ILE A 180 -9.10 -2.87 -10.58
CA ILE A 180 -7.72 -3.27 -10.24
C ILE A 180 -6.86 -3.26 -11.51
N ASN A 181 -5.75 -2.53 -11.46
CA ASN A 181 -4.75 -2.49 -12.52
C ASN A 181 -3.44 -3.08 -12.00
N TYR A 182 -2.90 -4.07 -12.70
CA TYR A 182 -1.60 -4.65 -12.37
C TYR A 182 -0.48 -3.95 -13.12
N VAL A 183 0.61 -3.66 -12.39
CA VAL A 183 1.82 -3.04 -12.94
C VAL A 183 3.00 -3.95 -12.65
N ASN A 184 3.75 -4.29 -13.70
CA ASN A 184 4.93 -5.13 -13.60
C ASN A 184 6.08 -4.39 -12.91
N GLY A 185 6.91 -5.17 -12.21
CA GLY A 185 8.16 -4.69 -11.61
C GLY A 185 9.38 -5.13 -12.42
N VAL A 186 10.56 -4.86 -11.89
CA VAL A 186 11.84 -5.21 -12.49
C VAL A 186 12.71 -5.94 -11.48
N LEU A 187 13.23 -7.10 -11.87
CA LEU A 187 14.32 -7.80 -11.20
C LEU A 187 15.64 -7.39 -11.85
N THR A 188 16.52 -6.77 -11.07
CA THR A 188 17.89 -6.47 -11.50
C THR A 188 18.83 -7.58 -11.03
N VAL A 189 19.39 -8.33 -11.97
CA VAL A 189 20.44 -9.31 -11.70
C VAL A 189 21.79 -8.63 -11.88
N GLN A 190 22.51 -8.47 -10.79
CA GLN A 190 23.80 -7.80 -10.75
C GLN A 190 24.95 -8.78 -11.05
N ARG A 191 26.02 -8.25 -11.63
CA ARG A 191 27.30 -8.97 -11.67
C ARG A 191 27.90 -8.94 -10.27
N HIS A 192 28.55 -10.02 -9.85
CA HIS A 192 29.43 -9.97 -8.69
C HIS A 192 30.59 -9.02 -9.01
N ALA A 193 30.83 -8.06 -8.12
CA ALA A 193 31.90 -7.09 -8.27
C ALA A 193 33.23 -7.71 -7.82
N GLY A 194 33.86 -8.55 -8.66
CA GLY A 194 35.19 -9.10 -8.38
C GLY A 194 35.31 -9.91 -7.08
N ALA A 195 36.55 -10.23 -6.68
CA ALA A 195 36.90 -11.20 -5.63
C ALA A 195 36.51 -10.82 -4.19
N THR A 196 35.77 -9.72 -3.97
CA THR A 196 35.39 -9.23 -2.63
C THR A 196 33.93 -9.53 -2.26
N ASP A 197 33.14 -10.16 -3.14
CA ASP A 197 31.76 -10.53 -2.82
C ASP A 197 31.69 -11.86 -2.02
N PRO A 198 31.20 -11.85 -0.77
CA PRO A 198 31.08 -13.06 0.05
C PRO A 198 30.25 -14.18 -0.61
N ALA A 199 29.27 -13.83 -1.47
CA ALA A 199 28.45 -14.79 -2.19
C ALA A 199 29.22 -15.49 -3.33
N TYR A 200 30.18 -14.79 -3.93
CA TYR A 200 31.10 -15.36 -4.92
C TYR A 200 32.10 -16.32 -4.27
N ILE A 201 32.64 -15.94 -3.10
CA ILE A 201 33.62 -16.74 -2.35
C ILE A 201 33.03 -18.09 -1.90
N GLY A 202 31.78 -18.11 -1.40
CA GLY A 202 31.13 -19.35 -0.93
C GLY A 202 30.82 -20.36 -2.05
N ALA A 203 30.55 -19.89 -3.28
CA ALA A 203 30.25 -20.77 -4.42
C ALA A 203 31.52 -21.43 -5.00
N VAL A 204 32.65 -20.73 -5.02
CA VAL A 204 33.94 -21.27 -5.47
C VAL A 204 34.43 -22.37 -4.52
N ILE A 205 34.26 -22.20 -3.20
CA ILE A 205 34.74 -23.19 -2.20
C ILE A 205 33.90 -24.48 -2.19
N ASN A 206 32.59 -24.41 -2.47
CA ASN A 206 31.68 -25.55 -2.30
C ASN A 206 31.65 -26.50 -3.52
N ALA A 207 31.97 -26.01 -4.72
CA ALA A 207 32.04 -26.83 -5.93
C ALA A 207 33.25 -27.79 -5.91
N ASP A 208 34.36 -27.37 -5.32
CA ASP A 208 35.60 -28.18 -5.29
C ASP A 208 35.59 -29.26 -4.20
N TYR A 209 34.80 -29.09 -3.13
CA TYR A 209 34.76 -30.06 -2.01
C TYR A 209 33.96 -31.34 -2.31
N THR A 210 33.10 -31.33 -3.33
CA THR A 210 32.34 -32.52 -3.75
C THR A 210 33.05 -33.36 -4.82
N ALA A 211 34.10 -32.82 -5.44
CA ALA A 211 34.89 -33.51 -6.47
C ALA A 211 36.18 -34.17 -5.93
N ALA A 212 36.65 -33.84 -4.74
CA ALA A 212 37.88 -34.38 -4.16
C ALA A 212 37.61 -35.50 -3.14
N GLY A 213 37.15 -36.65 -3.64
CA GLY A 213 37.53 -37.92 -3.02
C GLY A 213 38.99 -38.22 -3.37
N LEU A 214 39.77 -38.71 -2.38
CA LEU A 214 41.18 -39.19 -2.51
C LEU A 214 42.22 -38.03 -2.59
N LEU A 215 43.28 -37.90 -1.77
CA LEU A 215 44.23 -38.86 -1.18
C LEU A 215 45.03 -38.23 -0.01
N GLY A 216 45.30 -39.02 1.04
CA GLY A 216 46.65 -39.18 1.61
C GLY A 216 47.34 -38.05 2.39
N SER A 217 47.35 -38.19 3.72
CA SER A 217 48.48 -37.91 4.67
C SER A 217 49.64 -37.00 4.21
N GLY A 218 49.75 -35.79 4.77
CA GLY A 218 50.99 -34.99 4.67
C GLY A 218 50.96 -33.60 5.31
N ARG A 219 51.54 -33.48 6.52
CA ARG A 219 52.10 -32.33 7.25
C ARG A 219 51.48 -30.92 7.09
N ARG A 220 50.97 -30.41 8.22
CA ARG A 220 50.61 -29.01 8.46
C ARG A 220 51.88 -28.17 8.77
N TYR A 221 52.03 -27.02 8.13
CA TYR A 221 52.83 -25.89 8.63
C TYR A 221 52.00 -24.61 8.49
N GLY A 222 52.14 -23.73 9.49
CA GLY A 222 51.11 -22.81 9.96
C GLY A 222 50.77 -21.60 9.08
N HIS A 223 49.72 -20.91 9.57
CA HIS A 223 49.00 -19.74 9.06
C HIS A 223 47.74 -20.10 8.25
N SER A 224 46.64 -20.24 9.00
CA SER A 224 45.30 -20.62 8.56
C SER A 224 44.70 -19.67 7.54
N TYR A 225 44.59 -20.15 6.30
CA TYR A 225 43.31 -20.18 5.60
C TYR A 225 43.05 -21.65 5.25
N ASP A 226 42.06 -22.23 5.93
CA ASP A 226 41.62 -23.61 5.70
C ASP A 226 40.76 -23.63 4.42
N GLY A 227 41.26 -24.25 3.35
CA GLY A 227 40.44 -24.59 2.17
C GLY A 227 40.72 -23.90 0.84
N LEU A 228 41.98 -23.59 0.46
CA LEU A 228 42.32 -23.27 -0.94
C LEU A 228 43.05 -24.47 -1.59
N VAL A 229 42.30 -25.32 -2.28
CA VAL A 229 42.87 -26.38 -3.12
C VAL A 229 43.09 -25.82 -4.52
N LEU A 230 44.35 -25.66 -4.92
CA LEU A 230 44.71 -25.26 -6.28
C LEU A 230 44.74 -26.50 -7.18
N THR A 231 44.10 -26.43 -8.35
CA THR A 231 44.23 -27.44 -9.39
C THR A 231 45.67 -27.52 -9.91
N SER A 232 46.05 -28.68 -10.48
CA SER A 232 47.41 -28.96 -10.95
C SER A 232 47.95 -27.83 -11.84
N GLY A 233 49.09 -27.25 -11.45
CA GLY A 233 49.77 -26.17 -12.19
C GLY A 233 49.79 -24.81 -11.48
N TYR A 234 49.32 -24.72 -10.23
CA TYR A 234 49.38 -23.48 -9.44
C TYR A 234 49.95 -23.72 -8.04
N SER A 235 50.65 -22.72 -7.49
CA SER A 235 51.03 -22.67 -6.08
C SER A 235 50.60 -21.34 -5.49
N ALA A 236 50.06 -21.37 -4.27
CA ALA A 236 49.79 -20.19 -3.47
C ALA A 236 50.75 -20.16 -2.30
N HIS A 237 51.33 -19.00 -2.06
CA HIS A 237 52.00 -18.71 -0.80
C HIS A 237 51.53 -17.35 -0.30
N THR A 238 51.63 -17.16 1.01
CA THR A 238 51.45 -15.86 1.64
C THR A 238 52.82 -15.23 1.85
N SER A 239 52.98 -13.99 1.42
CA SER A 239 54.15 -13.15 1.72
C SER A 239 53.64 -11.76 2.04
N GLY A 240 54.01 -11.23 3.21
CA GLY A 240 53.63 -9.88 3.62
C GLY A 240 52.14 -9.64 3.94
N GLY A 241 51.29 -10.67 3.97
CA GLY A 241 49.85 -10.54 4.22
C GLY A 241 48.97 -10.69 2.97
N ASP A 242 49.59 -10.77 1.79
CA ASP A 242 48.89 -10.96 0.52
C ASP A 242 48.86 -12.43 0.08
N LEU A 243 47.77 -12.81 -0.60
CA LEU A 243 47.63 -14.10 -1.28
C LEU A 243 48.19 -13.98 -2.70
N VAL A 244 49.31 -14.62 -2.98
CA VAL A 244 49.95 -14.61 -4.32
C VAL A 244 49.70 -15.95 -5.02
N LEU A 245 49.04 -15.93 -6.19
CA LEU A 245 48.90 -17.10 -7.07
C LEU A 245 49.99 -17.07 -8.16
N THR A 246 50.77 -18.14 -8.27
CA THR A 246 51.79 -18.30 -9.32
C THR A 246 51.45 -19.48 -10.22
N VAL A 247 51.46 -19.25 -11.54
CA VAL A 247 51.33 -20.30 -12.56
C VAL A 247 52.64 -21.09 -12.60
N VAL A 248 52.57 -22.39 -12.31
CA VAL A 248 53.68 -23.33 -12.44
C VAL A 248 53.39 -24.22 -13.65
N SER A 249 53.76 -23.75 -14.85
CA SER A 249 53.68 -24.61 -16.04
C SER A 249 54.85 -25.59 -16.08
N PRO A 250 54.60 -26.82 -16.59
CA PRO A 250 55.23 -27.14 -17.86
C PRO A 250 54.22 -27.74 -18.85
N GLY A 251 53.91 -26.99 -19.91
CA GLY A 251 53.32 -27.52 -21.14
C GLY A 251 51.81 -27.30 -21.32
N VAL A 252 51.50 -26.59 -22.41
CA VAL A 252 50.19 -26.41 -23.08
C VAL A 252 49.28 -25.31 -22.49
N ASN A 253 49.41 -24.13 -23.10
CA ASN A 253 48.43 -23.05 -23.07
C ASN A 253 47.12 -23.47 -23.74
N THR A 254 45.98 -23.19 -23.10
CA THR A 254 44.79 -22.69 -23.81
C THR A 254 44.14 -21.57 -23.00
N GLY A 255 44.59 -20.35 -23.26
CA GLY A 255 43.83 -19.10 -23.19
C GLY A 255 42.90 -18.87 -21.99
N GLY A 256 43.40 -18.22 -20.95
CA GLY A 256 42.58 -17.62 -19.91
C GLY A 256 43.42 -16.75 -18.98
N TYR A 257 43.63 -15.49 -19.32
CA TYR A 257 44.19 -14.53 -18.38
C TYR A 257 43.12 -14.20 -17.34
N LEU A 258 43.27 -14.70 -16.11
CA LEU A 258 42.63 -14.10 -14.94
C LEU A 258 43.55 -12.97 -14.46
N SER A 259 43.31 -11.77 -14.98
CA SER A 259 43.87 -10.54 -14.43
C SER A 259 43.11 -10.22 -13.14
N ALA A 260 43.68 -10.56 -11.99
CA ALA A 260 43.27 -10.01 -10.71
C ALA A 260 44.23 -8.86 -10.36
N THR A 261 43.81 -7.62 -10.65
CA THR A 261 44.48 -6.43 -10.11
C THR A 261 43.84 -6.16 -8.74
N MET A 262 44.59 -6.36 -7.66
CA MET A 262 44.16 -5.97 -6.32
C MET A 262 44.88 -4.68 -5.92
N PHE A 263 44.12 -3.74 -5.37
CA PHE A 263 44.63 -2.51 -4.79
C PHE A 263 45.00 -2.78 -3.33
N ASP A 264 46.15 -2.27 -2.89
CA ASP A 264 46.43 -2.19 -1.46
C ASP A 264 45.57 -1.10 -0.79
N SER A 265 45.58 -1.07 0.53
CA SER A 265 44.86 -0.03 1.31
C SER A 265 45.48 1.38 1.21
N SER A 266 46.50 1.59 0.37
CA SER A 266 47.22 2.87 0.19
C SER A 266 47.01 3.52 -1.19
N GLY A 267 46.39 2.82 -2.15
CA GLY A 267 45.89 3.42 -3.39
C GLY A 267 46.95 3.74 -4.46
N GLN A 268 48.09 3.06 -4.47
CA GLN A 268 49.10 3.20 -5.53
C GLN A 268 49.08 2.00 -6.48
N THR A 269 49.07 2.29 -7.78
CA THR A 269 49.24 1.29 -8.85
C THR A 269 50.70 1.27 -9.29
N ASP A 270 51.39 0.13 -9.16
CA ASP A 270 52.63 -0.11 -9.89
C ASP A 270 52.36 -1.04 -11.08
N ASN A 271 52.85 -0.62 -12.25
CA ASN A 271 52.65 -1.21 -13.58
C ASN A 271 53.20 -2.63 -13.73
#